data_AF-A0A373BC08-F1
#
_entry.id   AF-A0A373BC08-F1
#
_cell.length_a   1.000
_cell.length_b   1.000
_cell.length_c   1.000
_cell.angle_alpha   90.00
_cell.angle_beta   90.00
_cell.angle_gamma   90.00
#
_symmetry.space_group_name_H-M   'P 1'
#
loop_
_entity.id
_entity.type
_entity.pdbx_description
1 polymer ?
#
loop_
_entity_poly.entity_id
_entity_poly.type
_entity_poly.pdbx_seq_one_letter_code
_entity_poly.pdbx_strand_id
1 'polypeptide(L)' 'MLKLKDVISKCQISRSTIYDKLDQKSKRYDPDFPKPRKLGMNSVAWVENEVEQWLKNLPCH' A
#
# COMPACT_ATOMS: atom_id res chain seq x y z
N MET A 1 1.01 -4.60 12.27
CA MET A 1 1.66 -3.57 11.41
C MET A 1 2.39 -4.31 10.29
N LEU A 2 2.09 -4.00 9.03
CA LEU A 2 2.65 -4.68 7.87
C LEU A 2 3.86 -3.91 7.32
N LYS A 3 4.98 -4.58 7.09
CA LYS A 3 6.10 -3.98 6.37
C LYS A 3 5.84 -4.04 4.86
N LEU A 4 6.66 -3.33 4.10
CA LEU A 4 6.56 -3.30 2.64
C LEU A 4 6.53 -4.71 2.01
N LYS A 5 7.33 -5.65 2.53
CA LYS A 5 7.35 -7.04 2.06
C LYS A 5 5.99 -7.74 2.28
N ASP A 6 5.35 -7.50 3.42
CA ASP A 6 4.05 -8.11 3.74
C ASP A 6 2.96 -7.51 2.85
N VAL A 7 3.00 -6.19 2.60
CA VAL A 7 2.06 -5.53 1.68
C VAL A 7 2.25 -6.03 0.24
N ILE A 8 3.49 -6.22 -0.22
CA ILE A 8 3.78 -6.83 -1.53
C ILE A 8 3.17 -8.23 -1.62
N SER A 9 3.30 -9.03 -0.56
CA SER A 9 2.75 -10.38 -0.51
C SER A 9 1.22 -10.40 -0.43
N LYS A 10 0.59 -9.51 0.34
CA LYS A 10 -0.87 -9.41 0.44
C LYS A 10 -1.50 -8.88 -0.84
N CYS A 11 -0.95 -7.81 -1.40
CA CYS A 11 -1.50 -7.16 -2.59
C CYS A 11 -1.03 -7.79 -3.91
N GLN A 12 -0.07 -8.72 -3.87
CA GLN A 12 0.52 -9.38 -5.05
C GLN A 12 1.02 -8.39 -6.12
N ILE A 13 1.55 -7.23 -5.68
CA ILE A 13 2.07 -6.19 -6.56
C ILE A 13 3.50 -5.82 -6.18
N SER A 14 4.28 -5.39 -7.18
CA SER A 14 5.66 -4.99 -7.00
C SER A 14 5.80 -3.73 -6.13
N ARG A 15 6.96 -3.59 -5.48
CA ARG A 15 7.34 -2.39 -4.72
C ARG A 15 7.15 -1.10 -5.52
N SER A 16 7.53 -1.09 -6.79
CA SER A 16 7.39 0.07 -7.67
C SER A 16 5.93 0.44 -7.86
N THR A 17 5.05 -0.54 -8.06
CA THR A 17 3.60 -0.33 -8.18
C THR A 17 3.00 0.26 -6.91
N ILE A 18 3.47 -0.16 -5.73
CA ILE A 18 3.06 0.42 -4.45
C ILE A 18 3.43 1.92 -4.40
N TYR A 19 4.66 2.27 -4.76
CA TYR A 19 5.06 3.68 -4.78
C TYR A 19 4.34 4.49 -5.86
N ASP A 20 4.09 3.90 -7.04
CA ASP A 20 3.26 4.49 -8.09
C ASP A 20 1.86 4.82 -7.57
N LYS A 21 1.25 3.89 -6.82
CA LYS A 21 -0.08 4.10 -6.20
C LYS A 21 -0.07 5.19 -5.14
N LEU A 22 1.04 5.37 -4.44
CA LEU A 22 1.21 6.43 -3.42
C LEU A 22 1.53 7.79 -4.03
N ASP A 23 2.13 7.83 -5.22
CA ASP A 23 2.51 9.06 -5.89
C ASP A 23 1.32 9.65 -6.64
N GLN A 24 0.84 10.80 -6.14
CA GLN A 24 -0.23 11.60 -6.76
C GLN A 24 0.06 12.02 -8.19
N LYS A 25 1.33 12.05 -8.59
CA LYS A 25 1.74 12.41 -9.95
C LYS A 25 1.71 11.22 -10.90
N SER A 26 1.65 9.99 -10.38
CA SER A 26 1.61 8.80 -11.23
C SER A 26 0.21 8.62 -11.81
N LYS A 27 0.15 8.13 -13.05
CA LYS A 27 -1.12 7.75 -13.70
C LYS A 27 -1.87 6.65 -12.94
N ARG A 28 -1.14 5.90 -12.10
CA ARG A 28 -1.67 4.79 -11.28
C ARG A 28 -1.95 5.20 -9.83
N TYR A 29 -1.94 6.51 -9.54
CA TYR A 29 -2.28 7.03 -8.22
C TYR A 29 -3.63 6.49 -7.76
N ASP A 30 -3.66 5.99 -6.54
CA ASP A 30 -4.83 5.39 -5.95
C ASP A 30 -5.07 6.07 -4.59
N PRO A 31 -6.05 7.00 -4.51
CA PRO A 31 -6.30 7.75 -3.28
C PRO A 31 -6.80 6.87 -2.13
N ASP A 32 -7.41 5.72 -2.44
CA ASP A 32 -7.89 4.73 -1.46
C ASP A 32 -6.76 3.80 -0.99
N PHE A 33 -5.60 3.80 -1.67
CA PHE A 33 -4.48 2.95 -1.28
C PHE A 33 -3.92 3.37 0.09
N PRO A 34 -3.68 2.41 1.00
CA PRO A 34 -3.23 2.70 2.35
C PRO A 34 -1.86 3.37 2.37
N LYS A 35 -1.74 4.47 3.12
CA LYS A 35 -0.50 5.24 3.20
C LYS A 35 0.44 4.65 4.26
N PRO A 36 1.75 4.51 3.96
CA PRO A 36 2.71 4.07 4.94
C PRO A 36 2.84 5.07 6.09
N ARG A 37 2.87 4.55 7.32
CA ARG A 37 3.23 5.30 8.53
C ARG A 37 4.71 5.15 8.81
N LYS A 38 5.39 6.26 9.10
CA LYS A 38 6.81 6.26 9.50
C LYS A 38 6.92 5.70 10.92
N LEU A 39 7.66 4.60 11.06
CA LEU A 39 8.00 4.00 12.36
C LEU A 39 9.39 4.42 12.85
N GLY A 40 10.26 4.83 11.93
CA GLY A 40 11.59 5.32 12.24
C GLY A 40 12.21 6.05 11.07
N MET A 41 13.52 6.34 11.16
CA MET A 41 14.25 7.16 10.19
C MET A 41 14.10 6.66 8.75
N ASN A 42 14.24 5.34 8.55
CA ASN A 42 14.21 4.70 7.22
C ASN A 42 13.18 3.57 7.15
N SER A 43 12.30 3.46 8.14
CA SER A 43 11.34 2.35 8.25
C SER A 43 9.91 2.87 8.20
N VAL A 44 9.13 2.28 7.31
CA VAL A 44 7.70 2.52 7.18
C VAL A 44 6.92 1.22 7.35
N ALA A 45 5.71 1.32 7.90
CA ALA A 45 4.77 0.21 7.93
C ALA A 45 3.36 0.69 7.61
N TRP A 46 2.54 -0.24 7.14
CA TRP A 46 1.13 -0.05 6.85
C TRP A 46 0.29 -0.61 7.98
N VAL A 47 -0.89 -0.02 8.17
CA VAL A 47 -1.90 -0.59 9.06
C VAL A 47 -2.55 -1.74 8.32
N GLU A 48 -2.54 -2.92 8.94
CA GLU A 48 -3.11 -4.12 8.34
C GLU A 48 -4.59 -3.96 7.98
N ASN A 49 -5.36 -3.37 8.88
CA ASN A 49 -6.77 -3.09 8.66
C ASN A 49 -7.01 -2.16 7.45
N GLU A 50 -6.17 -1.14 7.25
CA GLU A 50 -6.30 -0.24 6.08
C GLU A 50 -6.01 -1.00 4.78
N VAL A 51 -4.98 -1.87 4.76
CA VAL A 51 -4.64 -2.70 3.59
C VAL A 51 -5.74 -3.71 3.29
N GLU A 52 -6.31 -4.37 4.30
CA GLU A 52 -7.40 -5.31 4.11
C GLU A 52 -8.69 -4.62 3.67
N GLN A 53 -9.00 -3.45 4.22
CA GLN A 53 -10.12 -2.64 3.77
C GLN A 53 -9.97 -2.22 2.31
N TRP A 54 -8.77 -1.78 1.91
CA TRP A 54 -8.49 -1.46 0.51
C TRP A 54 -8.67 -2.68 -0.40
N LEU A 55 -8.12 -3.84 -0.02
CA LEU A 55 -8.30 -5.09 -0.78
C LEU A 55 -9.78 -5.48 -0.92
N LYS A 56 -10.60 -5.27 0.12
CA LYS A 56 -12.05 -5.49 0.07
C LYS A 56 -12.78 -4.47 -0.78
N ASN A 57 -12.25 -3.25 -0.88
CA ASN A 57 -12.86 -2.15 -1.65
C ASN A 57 -12.49 -2.20 -3.14
N LEU A 58 -11.43 -2.94 -3.51
CA LEU A 58 -11.13 -3.20 -4.91
C LEU A 58 -12.33 -3.91 -5.55
N PRO A 59 -12.99 -3.30 -6.55
CA PRO A 59 -14.09 -3.95 -7.25
C PRO A 59 -13.58 -5.26 -7.86
N CYS A 60 -14.36 -6.31 -7.59
CA CYS A 60 -14.06 -7.73 -7.72
C CYS A 60 -13.09 -8.17 -8.83
N HIS A 61 -12.25 -9.10 -8.37
CA HIS A 61 -11.55 -10.17 -9.07
C HIS A 61 -12.48 -11.06 -9.92
#